data_AF-A0AAV9C777-F1
#
_entry.id   AF-A0AAV9C777-F1
#
_cell.length_a   1.000
_cell.length_b   1.000
_cell.length_c   1.000
_cell.angle_alpha   90.00
_cell.angle_beta   90.00
_cell.angle_gamma   90.00
#
_symmetry.space_group_name_H-M   'P 1'
#
loop_
_entity.id
_entity.type
_entity.pdbx_description
1 polymer ?
#
loop_
_entity_poly.entity_id
_entity_poly.type
_entity_poly.pdbx_seq_one_letter_code
_entity_poly.pdbx_strand_id
1 'polypeptide(L)'
;MTIHDRWEAYRGESTNSSDLLFTAKKSSFIQLLKTQLDVFLASNTSENVCDFKVKGSFFERSCTICVGESNTIIAQMKRKYTVSNVLLGRDTFGVTVYPNFDYAFVVALVVILDEINRDRMGDDAK
;
A
#
# COMPACT_ATOMS: atom_id res chain seq x y z
N MET A 1 -19.38 2.78 0.24
CA MET A 1 -18.12 2.01 0.26
C MET A 1 -18.49 0.56 0.46
N THR A 2 -18.23 -0.29 -0.53
CA THR A 2 -18.36 -1.74 -0.36
C THR A 2 -17.20 -2.25 0.49
N ILE A 3 -17.35 -3.45 1.06
CA ILE A 3 -16.36 -4.09 1.94
C ILE A 3 -15.06 -4.42 1.18
N HIS A 4 -15.10 -4.40 -0.15
CA HIS A 4 -14.02 -4.83 -1.06
C HIS A 4 -12.85 -3.84 -1.20
N ASP A 5 -12.86 -2.70 -0.51
CA ASP A 5 -11.84 -1.64 -0.63
C ASP A 5 -11.19 -1.27 0.72
N ARG A 6 -11.30 -2.14 1.72
CA ARG A 6 -10.79 -1.91 3.08
C ARG A 6 -9.96 -3.10 3.55
N TRP A 7 -8.78 -2.79 4.08
CA TRP A 7 -7.87 -3.76 4.71
C TRP A 7 -7.58 -3.32 6.15
N GLU A 8 -7.50 -4.29 7.05
CA GLU A 8 -7.22 -4.07 8.46
C GLU A 8 -6.01 -4.90 8.86
N ALA A 9 -5.05 -4.25 9.51
CA ALA A 9 -3.84 -4.89 9.99
C ALA A 9 -3.90 -4.99 11.51
N TYR A 10 -3.71 -6.21 12.03
CA TYR A 10 -3.75 -6.51 13.44
C TYR A 10 -2.37 -6.94 13.96
N ARG A 11 -2.16 -6.80 15.27
CA ARG A 11 -0.96 -7.27 15.94
C ARG A 11 -0.94 -8.79 16.02
N GLY A 12 0.12 -9.40 15.49
CA GLY A 12 0.31 -10.85 15.53
C GLY A 12 -0.79 -11.59 14.77
N GLU A 13 -1.14 -12.79 15.24
CA GLU A 13 -2.22 -13.61 14.68
C GLU A 13 -3.54 -13.31 15.41
N SER A 14 -4.03 -12.08 15.27
CA SER A 14 -5.27 -11.62 15.90
C SER A 14 -6.22 -10.98 14.90
N THR A 15 -7.49 -10.94 15.25
CA THR A 15 -8.54 -10.15 14.59
C THR A 15 -9.37 -9.35 15.61
N ASN A 16 -8.91 -9.29 16.86
CA ASN A 16 -9.57 -8.52 17.92
C ASN A 16 -9.41 -7.03 17.66
N SER A 17 -10.46 -6.24 17.93
CA SER A 17 -10.43 -4.79 17.75
C SER A 17 -9.36 -4.09 18.60
N SER A 18 -9.01 -4.64 19.77
CA SER A 18 -7.92 -4.15 20.63
C SER A 18 -6.53 -4.31 20.01
N ASP A 19 -6.38 -5.23 19.06
CA ASP A 19 -5.12 -5.53 18.39
C ASP A 19 -5.01 -4.82 17.03
N LEU A 20 -6.03 -4.04 16.62
CA LEU A 20 -5.99 -3.27 15.39
C LEU A 20 -4.83 -2.27 15.46
N LEU A 21 -4.00 -2.26 14.42
CA LEU A 21 -2.87 -1.34 14.27
C LEU A 21 -3.23 -0.19 13.33
N PHE A 22 -3.77 -0.54 12.17
CA PHE A 22 -4.22 0.43 11.18
C PHE A 22 -5.25 -0.16 10.23
N THR A 23 -5.94 0.73 9.54
CA THR A 23 -6.82 0.45 8.42
C THR A 23 -6.27 1.12 7.17
N ALA A 24 -6.22 0.41 6.05
CA ALA A 24 -6.00 0.98 4.74
C ALA A 24 -7.31 0.97 3.94
N LYS A 25 -7.62 2.07 3.26
CA LYS A 25 -8.78 2.20 2.39
C LYS A 25 -8.36 2.69 1.02
N LYS A 26 -8.99 2.17 -0.03
CA LYS A 26 -8.82 2.68 -1.39
C LYS A 26 -9.51 4.05 -1.52
N SER A 27 -8.77 5.08 -1.92
CA SER A 27 -9.31 6.45 -2.00
C SER A 27 -10.19 6.72 -3.22
N SER A 28 -10.05 5.95 -4.31
CA SER A 28 -10.85 6.15 -5.54
C SER A 28 -10.81 4.94 -6.47
N PHE A 29 -11.95 4.70 -7.13
CA PHE A 29 -12.16 3.64 -8.13
C PHE A 29 -11.87 4.12 -9.59
N ILE A 30 -11.63 5.41 -9.80
CA ILE A 30 -11.75 6.06 -11.13
C ILE A 30 -10.43 6.06 -11.94
N GLN A 31 -9.28 5.78 -11.31
CA GLN A 31 -7.98 5.79 -12.01
C GLN A 31 -7.41 4.37 -12.11
N LEU A 32 -7.79 3.64 -13.16
CA LEU A 32 -7.36 2.27 -13.48
C LEU A 32 -5.83 2.02 -13.40
N LEU A 33 -5.00 3.06 -13.41
CA LEU A 33 -3.53 2.97 -13.40
C LEU A 33 -2.86 3.46 -12.09
N LYS A 34 -3.56 4.22 -11.24
CA LYS A 34 -2.97 4.84 -10.04
C LYS A 34 -3.58 4.24 -8.79
N THR A 35 -2.72 3.62 -7.98
CA THR A 35 -3.13 3.09 -6.67
C THR A 35 -2.98 4.19 -5.63
N GLN A 36 -4.10 4.54 -5.00
CA GLN A 36 -4.14 5.48 -3.89
C GLN A 36 -4.81 4.84 -2.68
N LEU A 37 -4.08 4.78 -1.57
CA LEU A 37 -4.58 4.28 -0.29
C LEU A 37 -4.49 5.37 0.76
N ASP A 38 -5.59 5.55 1.49
CA ASP A 38 -5.62 6.33 2.72
C ASP A 38 -5.48 5.36 3.89
N VAL A 39 -4.51 5.63 4.77
CA VAL A 39 -4.18 4.77 5.90
C VAL A 39 -4.48 5.52 7.20
N PHE A 40 -5.23 4.88 8.07
CA PHE A 40 -5.71 5.40 9.35
C PHE A 40 -5.16 4.52 10.46
N LEU A 41 -4.43 5.11 11.40
CA LEU A 41 -3.98 4.40 12.58
C LEU A 41 -5.19 4.05 13.47
N ALA A 42 -5.09 2.99 14.27
CA ALA A 42 -6.20 2.57 15.13
C ALA A 42 -6.67 3.64 16.12
N SER A 43 -5.80 4.59 16.49
CA SER A 43 -6.14 5.75 17.32
C SER A 43 -7.00 6.79 16.59
N ASN A 44 -7.00 6.80 15.26
CA ASN A 44 -7.76 7.73 14.43
C ASN A 44 -9.16 7.18 14.13
N THR A 45 -10.01 7.21 15.15
CA THR A 45 -11.40 6.68 15.07
C THR A 45 -12.31 7.51 14.18
N SER A 46 -11.95 8.77 13.89
CA SER A 46 -12.75 9.65 13.05
C SER A 46 -12.63 9.31 11.57
N GLU A 47 -11.46 8.78 11.15
CA GLU A 47 -11.12 8.48 9.76
C GLU A 47 -11.38 9.62 8.75
N ASN A 48 -11.43 10.88 9.21
CA ASN A 48 -11.70 12.05 8.38
C ASN A 48 -10.47 12.52 7.59
N VAL A 49 -9.29 12.39 8.19
CA VAL A 49 -7.99 12.72 7.59
C VAL A 49 -7.09 11.51 7.80
N CYS A 50 -6.40 11.08 6.75
CA CYS A 50 -5.49 9.93 6.82
C CYS A 50 -4.21 10.29 7.58
N ASP A 51 -3.68 9.33 8.33
CA ASP A 51 -2.38 9.45 9.02
C ASP A 51 -1.23 9.20 8.04
N PHE A 52 -1.46 8.33 7.05
CA PHE A 52 -0.53 8.11 5.95
C PHE A 52 -1.28 7.96 4.63
N LYS A 53 -0.57 8.27 3.55
CA LYS A 53 -1.10 8.16 2.20
C LYS A 53 -0.13 7.45 1.28
N VAL A 54 -0.65 6.47 0.56
CA VAL A 54 0.07 5.80 -0.52
C VAL A 54 -0.36 6.43 -1.85
N LYS A 55 0.61 6.81 -2.67
CA LYS A 55 0.41 7.40 -4.00
C LYS A 55 1.26 6.65 -5.03
N GLY A 56 0.89 6.72 -6.31
CA GLY A 56 1.68 6.19 -7.43
C GLY A 56 1.09 4.91 -8.04
N SER A 57 1.90 4.12 -8.72
CA SER A 57 1.46 2.87 -9.35
C SER A 57 2.30 1.71 -8.84
N PHE A 58 1.61 0.69 -8.29
CA PHE A 58 2.27 -0.54 -7.89
C PHE A 58 2.75 -1.33 -9.10
N PHE A 59 1.98 -1.33 -10.18
CA PHE A 59 2.34 -1.99 -11.44
C PHE A 59 3.64 -1.40 -12.03
N GLU A 60 3.77 -0.07 -12.04
CA GLU A 60 4.99 0.61 -12.51
C GLU A 60 6.12 0.62 -11.46
N ARG A 61 5.89 0.04 -10.28
CA ARG A 61 6.82 0.02 -9.15
C ARG A 61 7.24 1.42 -8.70
N SER A 62 6.30 2.37 -8.71
CA SER A 62 6.49 3.81 -8.46
C SER A 62 5.75 4.31 -7.20
N CYS A 63 5.28 3.41 -6.35
CA CYS A 63 4.56 3.78 -5.12
C CYS A 63 5.43 4.59 -4.15
N THR A 64 4.82 5.59 -3.52
CA THR A 64 5.40 6.42 -2.47
C THR A 64 4.43 6.49 -1.30
N ILE A 65 4.94 6.36 -0.07
CA ILE A 65 4.17 6.45 1.16
C ILE A 65 4.56 7.75 1.88
N CYS A 66 3.57 8.56 2.22
CA CYS A 66 3.74 9.87 2.84
C CYS A 66 2.98 9.97 4.18
N VAL A 67 3.40 10.88 5.05
CA VAL A 67 2.64 11.27 6.25
C VAL A 67 1.45 12.12 5.85
N GLY A 68 0.24 11.64 6.14
CA GLY A 68 -1.05 12.22 5.77
C GLY A 68 -1.08 12.74 4.34
N GLU A 69 -1.60 13.95 4.16
CA GLU A 69 -1.62 14.65 2.87
C GLU A 69 -0.33 15.42 2.55
N SER A 70 0.69 15.34 3.42
CA SER A 70 1.94 16.09 3.24
C SER A 70 2.85 15.49 2.15
N ASN A 71 3.93 16.20 1.83
CA ASN A 71 5.01 15.72 0.97
C ASN A 71 6.14 15.01 1.75
N THR A 72 5.94 14.71 3.04
CA THR A 72 6.92 14.01 3.86
C THR A 72 6.89 12.53 3.52
N ILE A 73 7.87 12.08 2.73
CA ILE A 73 7.98 10.69 2.28
C ILE A 73 8.61 9.83 3.40
N ILE A 74 7.96 8.71 3.72
CA ILE A 74 8.46 7.73 4.70
C ILE A 74 8.98 6.47 4.03
N ALA A 75 8.47 6.15 2.84
CA ALA A 75 8.96 5.04 2.05
C ALA A 75 8.72 5.27 0.56
N GLN A 76 9.63 4.72 -0.25
CA GLN A 76 9.55 4.83 -1.71
C GLN A 76 9.90 3.50 -2.37
N MET A 77 9.01 3.03 -3.23
CA MET A 77 9.25 1.92 -4.13
C MET A 77 10.09 2.39 -5.32
N LYS A 78 11.09 1.60 -5.67
CA LYS A 78 11.94 1.84 -6.83
C LYS A 78 12.05 0.55 -7.63
N ARG A 79 11.77 0.64 -8.92
CA ARG A 79 12.04 -0.45 -9.87
C ARG A 79 13.54 -0.75 -9.89
N LYS A 80 13.92 -2.02 -9.73
CA LYS A 80 15.29 -2.45 -9.97
C LYS A 80 15.40 -2.91 -11.42
N TYR A 81 16.13 -2.15 -12.24
CA TYR A 81 16.46 -2.55 -13.60
C TYR A 81 17.67 -3.48 -13.56
N THR A 82 17.44 -4.77 -13.82
CA THR A 82 18.51 -5.74 -14.10
C THR A 82 18.23 -6.37 -15.45
N VAL A 83 19.26 -6.52 -16.29
CA VAL A 83 19.17 -7.05 -17.67
C VAL A 83 18.50 -8.42 -17.69
N SER A 84 18.77 -9.25 -16.67
CA SER A 84 18.15 -10.57 -16.50
C SER A 84 16.64 -10.49 -16.18
N ASN A 85 16.18 -9.46 -15.47
CA ASN A 85 14.78 -9.35 -15.05
C ASN A 85 13.87 -8.88 -16.18
N VAL A 86 14.38 -8.04 -17.08
CA VAL A 86 13.66 -7.63 -18.29
C VAL A 86 13.44 -8.82 -19.22
N LEU A 87 14.42 -9.73 -19.35
CA LEU A 87 14.28 -10.94 -20.16
C LEU A 87 13.42 -12.04 -19.51
N LEU A 88 13.42 -12.15 -18.18
CA LEU A 88 12.74 -13.23 -17.45
C LEU A 88 11.32 -12.89 -16.97
N GLY A 89 10.82 -11.67 -17.22
CA GLY A 89 9.50 -11.22 -16.74
C GLY A 89 9.36 -11.22 -15.21
N ARG A 90 10.47 -11.29 -14.47
CA ARG A 90 10.47 -11.24 -13.00
C ARG A 90 10.56 -9.79 -12.56
N ASP A 91 9.47 -9.23 -12.08
CA ASP A 91 9.50 -7.90 -11.47
C ASP A 91 10.22 -7.96 -10.11
N THR A 92 11.45 -7.44 -10.05
CA THR A 92 12.09 -7.11 -8.77
C THR A 92 11.98 -5.61 -8.51
N PHE A 93 11.45 -5.25 -7.36
CA PHE A 93 11.47 -3.89 -6.85
C PHE A 93 12.19 -3.82 -5.51
N GLY A 94 12.72 -2.66 -5.19
CA GLY A 94 13.19 -2.33 -3.84
C GLY A 94 12.25 -1.34 -3.20
N VAL A 95 12.16 -1.36 -1.88
CA VAL A 95 11.51 -0.32 -1.10
C VAL A 95 12.55 0.32 -0.19
N THR A 96 12.72 1.63 -0.32
CA THR A 96 13.54 2.42 0.59
C THR A 96 12.63 2.90 1.72
N VAL A 97 12.95 2.56 2.96
CA VAL A 97 12.26 3.08 4.15
C VAL A 97 13.17 4.11 4.81
N TYR A 98 12.65 5.30 5.07
CA TYR A 98 13.40 6.37 5.71
C TYR A 98 13.56 6.10 7.22
N PRO A 99 14.61 6.66 7.87
CA PRO A 99 14.86 6.45 9.29
C PRO A 99 13.65 6.81 10.18
N ASN A 100 13.56 6.14 11.33
CA ASN A 100 12.51 6.32 12.35
C ASN A 100 11.12 5.78 11.97
N PHE A 101 10.96 5.16 10.80
CA PHE A 101 9.72 4.50 10.41
C PHE A 101 9.81 2.99 10.52
N ASP A 102 8.69 2.37 10.86
CA ASP A 102 8.59 0.93 11.09
C ASP A 102 8.57 0.15 9.76
N TYR A 103 9.50 -0.80 9.62
CA TYR A 103 9.61 -1.62 8.42
C TYR A 103 8.44 -2.59 8.25
N ALA A 104 7.89 -3.13 9.35
CA ALA A 104 6.78 -4.07 9.29
C ALA A 104 5.49 -3.36 8.83
N PHE A 105 5.25 -2.12 9.26
CA PHE A 105 4.18 -1.27 8.75
C PHE A 105 4.29 -1.05 7.24
N VAL A 106 5.50 -0.69 6.75
CA VAL A 106 5.71 -0.50 5.31
C VAL A 106 5.51 -1.80 4.53
N VAL A 107 6.02 -2.93 5.04
CA VAL A 107 5.84 -4.25 4.41
C VAL A 107 4.36 -4.64 4.36
N ALA A 108 3.59 -4.40 5.42
CA ALA A 108 2.16 -4.66 5.44
C ALA A 108 1.41 -3.86 4.35
N LEU A 109 1.75 -2.58 4.16
CA LEU A 109 1.21 -1.79 3.05
C LEU A 109 1.60 -2.34 1.68
N VAL A 110 2.83 -2.83 1.52
CA VAL A 110 3.28 -3.48 0.27
C VAL A 110 2.48 -4.75 -0.03
N VAL A 111 2.15 -5.55 0.99
CA VAL A 111 1.30 -6.75 0.83
C VAL A 111 -0.10 -6.37 0.38
N ILE A 112 -0.71 -5.36 0.99
CA ILE A 112 -2.03 -4.84 0.60
C ILE A 112 -2.00 -4.35 -0.87
N LEU A 113 -0.96 -3.62 -1.27
CA LEU A 113 -0.81 -3.16 -2.66
C LEU A 113 -0.65 -4.32 -3.66
N ASP A 114 0.04 -5.40 -3.26
CA ASP A 114 0.22 -6.59 -4.09
C ASP A 114 -1.10 -7.34 -4.28
N GLU A 115 -1.89 -7.50 -3.22
CA GLU A 115 -3.24 -8.07 -3.26
C GLU A 115 -4.14 -7.29 -4.23
N ILE A 116 -4.24 -5.97 -4.05
CA ILE A 116 -5.00 -5.08 -4.94
C ILE A 116 -4.55 -5.23 -6.40
N ASN A 117 -3.24 -5.43 -6.63
CA ASN A 117 -2.72 -5.57 -7.98
C ASN A 117 -3.05 -6.93 -8.62
N ARG A 118 -3.07 -8.00 -7.83
CA ARG A 118 -3.44 -9.34 -8.30
C ARG A 118 -4.92 -9.40 -8.67
N ASP A 119 -5.79 -8.77 -7.88
CA ASP A 119 -7.22 -8.72 -8.16
C ASP A 119 -7.50 -8.07 -9.53
N ARG A 120 -6.76 -7.02 -9.89
CA ARG A 120 -6.89 -6.37 -11.21
C ARG A 120 -6.50 -7.28 -12.38
N MET A 121 -5.47 -8.11 -12.23
CA MET A 121 -5.03 -9.01 -13.31
C MET A 121 -6.01 -10.18 -13.55
N GLY A 122 -6.89 -10.48 -12.59
CA GLY A 122 -7.92 -11.51 -12.72
C GLY A 122 -9.14 -11.08 -13.55
N ASP A 123 -9.45 -9.78 -13.57
CA ASP A 123 -10.61 -9.24 -14.31
C ASP A 123 -10.34 -9.06 -15.82
N ASP A 124 -9.08 -8.89 -16.23
CA ASP A 124 -8.68 -8.75 -17.64
C ASP A 124 -8.68 -10.11 -18.41
N ALA A 125 -8.92 -11.23 -17.72
CA ALA A 125 -8.86 -12.58 -18.27
C ALA A 125 -10.23 -13.24 -18.51
N LYS A 126 -11.34 -12.48 -18.45
CA LYS A 126 -12.70 -13.01 -18.58
C LYS A 126 -13.49 -12.43 -19.76
#